data_AF-A0A520B4D6-F1
#
_entry.id   AF-A0A520B4D6-F1
#
_cell.length_a   1.000
_cell.length_b   1.000
_cell.length_c   1.000
_cell.angle_alpha   90.00
_cell.angle_beta   90.00
_cell.angle_gamma   90.00
#
_symmetry.space_group_name_H-M   'P 1'
#
loop_
_entity.id
_entity.type
_entity.pdbx_description
1 polymer ?
#
loop_
_entity_poly.entity_id
_entity_poly.type
_entity_poly.pdbx_seq_one_letter_code
_entity_poly.pdbx_strand_id
1 'polypeptide(L)'
;MVIPAALSDGSYPTPNRNLSSAATVWHLRAALNVAALACRGPQELVIVAAYNALLSAQQSALAKAQSTYASEWKSGGGDWQDRYDDAMTRLYNFFSQSPSREAFCTSANRVLADSTGVSPEGLPAFAAERLPALEQPFTDFYRAVDEWRGRGVRPSAPQLRTSMAGLPFSSSRPAQSITQSSLQPISQPVPPVQQITLKIDPSVFQ
;
A
#
# COMPACT_ATOMS: atom_id res chain seq x y z
N MET A 1 -13.80 9.65 -9.32
CA MET A 1 -12.85 8.53 -9.44
C MET A 1 -13.58 7.33 -10.02
N VAL A 2 -13.03 6.71 -11.06
CA VAL A 2 -13.58 5.49 -11.66
C VAL A 2 -12.93 4.30 -10.95
N ILE A 3 -13.74 3.33 -10.49
CA ILE A 3 -13.22 2.09 -9.91
C ILE A 3 -12.92 1.13 -11.07
N PRO A 4 -11.69 0.62 -11.19
CA PRO A 4 -11.37 -0.33 -12.25
C PRO A 4 -12.15 -1.63 -12.04
N ALA A 5 -12.55 -2.28 -13.14
CA ALA A 5 -13.13 -3.61 -13.06
C ALA A 5 -12.10 -4.62 -12.54
N ALA A 6 -12.53 -5.52 -11.65
CA ALA A 6 -11.72 -6.65 -11.22
C ALA A 6 -11.36 -7.54 -12.42
N LEU A 7 -10.14 -8.09 -12.39
CA LEU A 7 -9.66 -9.08 -13.34
C LEU A 7 -10.30 -10.45 -13.06
N SER A 8 -10.12 -11.40 -13.99
CA SER A 8 -10.67 -12.76 -13.86
C SER A 8 -10.14 -13.56 -12.66
N ASP A 9 -8.98 -13.16 -12.12
CA ASP A 9 -8.39 -13.74 -10.90
C ASP A 9 -8.90 -13.08 -9.60
N GLY A 10 -9.75 -12.05 -9.70
CA GLY A 10 -10.28 -11.29 -8.56
C GLY A 10 -9.34 -10.21 -8.02
N SER A 11 -8.19 -9.98 -8.69
CA SER A 11 -7.30 -8.85 -8.44
C SER A 11 -7.74 -7.62 -9.24
N TYR A 12 -7.10 -6.47 -9.00
CA TYR A 12 -7.39 -5.22 -9.72
C TYR A 12 -6.23 -4.86 -10.66
N PRO A 13 -6.50 -4.17 -11.78
CA PRO A 13 -5.46 -3.58 -12.59
C PRO A 13 -4.89 -2.38 -11.83
N THR A 14 -3.61 -2.46 -11.46
CA THR A 14 -2.88 -1.40 -10.78
C THR A 14 -1.57 -1.11 -11.50
N PRO A 15 -0.96 0.08 -11.27
CA PRO A 15 0.36 0.38 -11.82
C PRO A 15 1.48 -0.55 -11.33
N ASN A 16 1.28 -1.36 -10.29
CA ASN A 16 2.33 -2.18 -9.67
C ASN A 16 2.35 -3.64 -10.16
N ARG A 17 1.79 -3.91 -11.34
CA ARG A 17 1.76 -5.27 -11.90
C ARG A 17 2.97 -5.56 -12.77
N ASN A 18 3.43 -6.81 -12.75
CA ASN A 18 4.47 -7.34 -13.64
C ASN A 18 5.75 -6.48 -13.66
N LEU A 19 6.14 -5.97 -12.49
CA LEU A 19 7.29 -5.10 -12.34
C LEU A 19 8.60 -5.91 -12.42
N SER A 20 9.62 -5.32 -13.03
CA SER A 20 11.01 -5.74 -12.80
C SER A 20 11.40 -5.47 -11.35
N SER A 21 12.53 -6.04 -10.91
CA SER A 21 13.07 -5.75 -9.58
C SER A 21 13.41 -4.26 -9.41
N ALA A 22 13.97 -3.62 -10.44
CA ALA A 22 14.26 -2.19 -10.44
C ALA A 22 12.98 -1.34 -10.38
N ALA A 23 11.98 -1.68 -11.18
CA ALA A 23 10.67 -1.02 -11.15
C ALA A 23 9.98 -1.16 -9.78
N THR A 24 10.07 -2.33 -9.14
CA THR A 24 9.49 -2.58 -7.81
C THR A 24 10.09 -1.65 -6.75
N VAL A 25 11.42 -1.49 -6.74
CA VAL A 25 12.10 -0.55 -5.85
C VAL A 25 11.67 0.90 -6.13
N TRP A 26 11.60 1.27 -7.41
CA TRP A 26 11.20 2.62 -7.80
C TRP A 26 9.74 2.94 -7.43
N HIS A 27 8.85 1.96 -7.56
CA HIS A 27 7.45 2.08 -7.19
C HIS A 27 7.25 2.17 -5.68
N LEU A 28 8.01 1.38 -4.89
CA LEU A 28 8.05 1.51 -3.43
C LEU A 28 8.47 2.93 -3.02
N ARG A 29 9.54 3.46 -3.62
CA ARG A 29 9.99 4.83 -3.36
C ARG A 29 8.91 5.86 -3.69
N ALA A 30 8.22 5.72 -4.82
CA ALA A 30 7.15 6.63 -5.22
C ALA A 30 5.97 6.60 -4.22
N ALA A 31 5.55 5.41 -3.78
CA ALA A 31 4.52 5.25 -2.76
C ALA A 31 4.91 5.97 -1.45
N LEU A 32 6.11 5.70 -0.94
CA LEU A 32 6.59 6.32 0.30
C LEU A 32 6.79 7.83 0.17
N ASN A 33 7.11 8.33 -1.03
CA ASN A 33 7.12 9.76 -1.30
C ASN A 33 5.72 10.38 -1.18
N VAL A 34 4.70 9.75 -1.77
CA VAL A 34 3.30 10.19 -1.61
C VAL A 34 2.89 10.18 -0.14
N ALA A 35 3.28 9.15 0.62
CA ALA A 35 3.01 9.11 2.05
C ALA A 35 3.64 10.30 2.80
N ALA A 36 4.93 10.58 2.56
CA ALA A 36 5.62 11.73 3.16
C ALA A 36 4.97 13.07 2.78
N LEU A 37 4.35 13.17 1.61
CA LEU A 37 3.68 14.38 1.15
C LEU A 37 2.22 14.51 1.58
N ALA A 38 1.48 13.40 1.74
CA ALA A 38 0.03 13.42 1.88
C ALA A 38 -0.48 13.00 3.27
N CYS A 39 0.33 12.28 4.06
CA CYS A 39 -0.04 11.86 5.40
C CYS A 39 0.08 13.04 6.38
N ARG A 40 -0.96 13.24 7.19
CA ARG A 40 -1.07 14.36 8.13
C ARG A 40 -1.50 13.85 9.51
N GLY A 41 -1.27 14.67 10.53
CA GLY A 41 -1.63 14.35 11.91
C GLY A 41 -0.50 13.64 12.67
N PRO A 42 -0.81 12.78 13.66
CA PRO A 42 0.20 12.27 14.62
C PRO A 42 1.40 11.54 13.99
N GLN A 43 1.23 10.97 12.81
CA GLN A 43 2.26 10.19 12.12
C GLN A 43 3.09 11.02 11.12
N GLU A 44 2.72 12.28 10.85
CA GLU A 44 3.32 13.09 9.78
C GLU A 44 4.83 13.26 9.94
N LEU A 45 5.27 13.74 11.10
CA LEU A 45 6.70 13.98 11.36
C LEU A 45 7.50 12.67 11.35
N VAL A 46 6.90 11.56 11.82
CA VAL A 46 7.54 10.24 11.84
C VAL A 46 7.73 9.71 10.43
N ILE A 47 6.69 9.78 9.57
CA ILE A 47 6.75 9.35 8.18
C ILE A 47 7.78 10.18 7.40
N VAL A 48 7.77 11.50 7.54
CA VAL A 48 8.74 12.38 6.84
C VAL A 48 10.17 12.07 7.27
N ALA A 49 10.43 11.96 8.57
CA ALA A 49 11.76 11.65 9.08
C ALA A 49 12.25 10.27 8.61
N ALA A 50 11.41 9.24 8.71
CA ALA A 50 11.77 7.89 8.30
C ALA A 50 11.97 7.77 6.78
N TYR A 51 11.16 8.46 5.97
CA TYR A 51 11.35 8.49 4.53
C TYR A 51 12.68 9.17 4.14
N ASN A 52 13.03 10.29 4.77
CA ASN A 52 14.32 10.94 4.54
C ASN A 52 15.50 10.05 4.98
N ALA A 53 15.37 9.32 6.10
CA ALA A 53 16.37 8.36 6.54
C ALA A 53 16.54 7.22 5.53
N LEU A 54 15.43 6.68 4.99
CA LEU A 54 15.45 5.69 3.92
C LEU A 54 16.18 6.21 2.67
N LEU A 55 15.86 7.42 2.22
CA LEU A 55 16.51 8.03 1.05
C LEU A 55 18.03 8.16 1.23
N SER A 56 18.46 8.58 2.43
CA SER A 56 19.87 8.72 2.77
C SER A 56 20.59 7.37 2.80
N ALA A 57 20.02 6.37 3.49
CA ALA A 57 20.61 5.05 3.62
C ALA A 57 20.67 4.28 2.29
N GLN A 58 19.72 4.52 1.38
CA GLN A 58 19.52 3.74 0.16
C GLN A 58 19.92 4.49 -1.13
N GLN A 59 20.63 5.61 -1.02
CA GLN A 59 20.91 6.49 -2.17
C GLN A 59 21.48 5.73 -3.38
N SER A 60 22.48 4.87 -3.17
CA SER A 60 23.12 4.09 -4.24
C SER A 60 22.19 3.06 -4.87
N ALA A 61 21.44 2.32 -4.04
CA ALA A 61 20.47 1.33 -4.50
C ALA A 61 19.32 1.97 -5.28
N LEU A 62 18.81 3.12 -4.82
CA LEU A 62 17.76 3.88 -5.50
C LEU A 62 18.24 4.44 -6.84
N ALA A 63 19.47 4.99 -6.91
CA ALA A 63 20.04 5.47 -8.17
C ALA A 63 20.23 4.33 -9.19
N LYS A 64 20.68 3.15 -8.72
CA LYS A 64 20.79 1.95 -9.57
C LYS A 64 19.42 1.49 -10.06
N ALA A 65 18.41 1.45 -9.19
CA ALA A 65 17.06 1.06 -9.57
C ALA A 65 16.46 2.04 -10.60
N GLN A 66 16.60 3.34 -10.39
CA GLN A 66 16.10 4.37 -11.30
C GLN A 66 16.77 4.30 -12.68
N SER A 67 18.10 4.20 -12.74
CA SER A 67 18.83 4.08 -14.00
C SER A 67 18.49 2.79 -14.75
N THR A 68 18.37 1.67 -14.05
CA THR A 68 17.96 0.38 -14.64
C THR A 68 16.55 0.46 -15.19
N TYR A 69 15.61 0.99 -14.41
CA TYR A 69 14.21 1.10 -14.84
C TYR A 69 14.05 2.04 -16.05
N ALA A 70 14.73 3.20 -16.04
CA ALA A 70 14.74 4.09 -17.20
C ALA A 70 15.32 3.41 -18.46
N SER A 71 16.36 2.57 -18.30
CA SER A 71 16.93 1.79 -19.41
C SER A 71 15.93 0.75 -19.96
N GLU A 72 15.15 0.10 -19.10
CA GLU A 72 14.08 -0.84 -19.50
C GLU A 72 13.05 -0.13 -20.39
N TRP A 73 12.58 1.07 -20.02
CA TRP A 73 11.68 1.86 -20.86
C TRP A 73 12.33 2.30 -22.17
N LYS A 74 13.57 2.78 -22.11
CA LYS A 74 14.35 3.20 -23.29
C LYS A 74 14.53 2.07 -24.31
N SER A 75 14.70 0.84 -23.84
CA SER A 75 14.81 -0.34 -24.71
C SER A 75 13.56 -0.60 -25.56
N GLY A 76 12.40 -0.12 -25.12
CA GLY A 76 11.15 -0.17 -25.87
C GLY A 76 11.06 0.83 -27.03
N GLY A 77 12.03 1.74 -27.19
CA GLY A 77 12.11 2.68 -28.31
C GLY A 77 10.99 3.74 -28.39
N GLY A 78 11.01 4.51 -29.47
CA GLY A 78 10.04 5.59 -29.73
C GLY A 78 10.02 6.66 -28.64
N ASP A 79 8.83 7.18 -28.33
CA ASP A 79 8.58 8.18 -27.29
C ASP A 79 8.60 7.54 -25.88
N TRP A 80 9.67 6.83 -25.56
CA TRP A 80 9.79 6.06 -24.32
C TRP A 80 9.74 6.95 -23.08
N GLN A 81 10.22 8.19 -23.17
CA GLN A 81 10.22 9.16 -22.07
C GLN A 81 8.80 9.56 -21.70
N ASP A 82 8.00 9.97 -22.68
CA ASP A 82 6.60 10.35 -22.46
C ASP A 82 5.80 9.18 -21.87
N ARG A 83 6.00 7.96 -22.40
CA ARG A 83 5.33 6.76 -21.86
C ARG A 83 5.76 6.43 -20.43
N TYR A 84 7.02 6.66 -20.09
CA TYR A 84 7.54 6.49 -18.73
C TYR A 84 6.96 7.55 -17.78
N ASP A 85 6.96 8.81 -18.18
CA ASP A 85 6.43 9.93 -17.38
C ASP A 85 4.91 9.78 -17.15
N ASP A 86 4.19 9.34 -18.17
CA ASP A 86 2.77 8.97 -18.08
C ASP A 86 2.54 7.81 -17.09
N ALA A 87 3.41 6.79 -17.12
CA ALA A 87 3.33 5.66 -16.21
C ALA A 87 3.60 6.08 -14.76
N MET A 88 4.61 6.92 -14.54
CA MET A 88 4.91 7.48 -13.23
C MET A 88 3.76 8.38 -12.74
N THR A 89 3.18 9.20 -13.61
CA THR A 89 2.01 10.04 -13.29
C THR A 89 0.82 9.18 -12.85
N ARG A 90 0.52 8.09 -13.56
CA ARG A 90 -0.52 7.12 -13.16
C ARG A 90 -0.22 6.50 -11.79
N LEU A 91 1.04 6.19 -11.50
CA LEU A 91 1.48 5.65 -10.21
C LEU A 91 1.27 6.64 -9.06
N TYR A 92 1.70 7.90 -9.21
CA TYR A 92 1.48 8.93 -8.20
C TYR A 92 -0.01 9.20 -7.97
N ASN A 93 -0.80 9.27 -9.06
CA ASN A 93 -2.25 9.42 -8.97
C ASN A 93 -2.91 8.24 -8.26
N PHE A 94 -2.43 7.02 -8.51
CA PHE A 94 -2.91 5.82 -7.81
C PHE A 94 -2.68 5.92 -6.29
N PHE A 95 -1.48 6.29 -5.83
CA PHE A 95 -1.23 6.41 -4.39
C PHE A 95 -1.88 7.65 -3.75
N SER A 96 -2.40 8.59 -4.55
CA SER A 96 -3.03 9.84 -4.07
C SER A 96 -4.55 9.75 -3.87
N GLN A 97 -5.14 8.55 -4.02
CA GLN A 97 -6.59 8.35 -3.90
C GLN A 97 -7.08 8.58 -2.47
N SER A 98 -7.85 9.66 -2.25
CA SER A 98 -8.27 10.11 -0.93
C SER A 98 -9.05 9.07 -0.08
N PRO A 99 -9.95 8.24 -0.64
CA PRO A 99 -10.71 7.26 0.15
C PRO A 99 -9.84 6.24 0.89
N SER A 100 -8.66 5.92 0.36
CA SER A 100 -7.73 4.94 0.94
C SER A 100 -6.62 5.56 1.78
N ARG A 101 -6.59 6.90 1.89
CA ARG A 101 -5.44 7.65 2.45
C ARG A 101 -5.09 7.25 3.88
N GLU A 102 -6.08 7.14 4.76
CA GLU A 102 -5.82 6.84 6.18
C GLU A 102 -5.17 5.45 6.38
N ALA A 103 -5.75 4.43 5.74
CA ALA A 103 -5.21 3.08 5.76
C ALA A 103 -3.83 3.00 5.05
N PHE A 104 -3.66 3.74 3.96
CA PHE A 104 -2.36 3.90 3.30
C PHE A 104 -1.30 4.52 4.20
N CYS A 105 -1.62 5.61 4.91
CA CYS A 105 -0.68 6.25 5.85
C CYS A 105 -0.28 5.31 6.99
N THR A 106 -1.23 4.54 7.52
CA THR A 106 -0.95 3.51 8.53
C THR A 106 0.00 2.44 7.99
N SER A 107 -0.22 1.96 6.76
CA SER A 107 0.66 1.00 6.10
C SER A 107 2.05 1.58 5.83
N ALA A 108 2.12 2.79 5.30
CA ALA A 108 3.37 3.48 5.02
C ALA A 108 4.23 3.69 6.27
N ASN A 109 3.64 4.07 7.40
CA ASN A 109 4.36 4.19 8.65
C ASN A 109 4.99 2.86 9.09
N ARG A 110 4.27 1.73 8.95
CA ARG A 110 4.80 0.39 9.25
C ARG A 110 5.91 -0.01 8.29
N VAL A 111 5.72 0.19 6.99
CA VAL A 111 6.74 -0.12 5.98
C VAL A 111 8.00 0.71 6.20
N LEU A 112 7.88 1.98 6.53
CA LEU A 112 9.04 2.82 6.86
C LEU A 112 9.76 2.35 8.13
N ALA A 113 9.04 1.97 9.18
CA ALA A 113 9.65 1.41 10.38
C ALA A 113 10.45 0.13 10.07
N ASP A 114 9.86 -0.79 9.29
CA ASP A 114 10.48 -2.06 8.92
C ASP A 114 11.64 -1.90 7.92
N SER A 115 11.81 -0.73 7.32
CA SER A 115 12.95 -0.42 6.46
C SER A 115 14.25 -0.16 7.24
N THR A 116 14.15 0.00 8.56
CA THR A 116 15.30 0.28 9.44
C THR A 116 16.30 -0.89 9.38
N GLY A 117 17.53 -0.61 8.98
CA GLY A 117 18.60 -1.61 8.92
C GLY A 117 18.60 -2.48 7.65
N VAL A 118 17.71 -2.23 6.69
CA VAL A 118 17.78 -2.87 5.36
C VAL A 118 19.07 -2.43 4.67
N SER A 119 19.88 -3.39 4.20
CA SER A 119 21.09 -3.06 3.43
C SER A 119 20.74 -2.64 1.99
N PRO A 120 21.62 -1.89 1.30
CA PRO A 120 21.44 -1.56 -0.12
C PRO A 120 21.17 -2.79 -1.02
N GLU A 121 21.80 -3.92 -0.73
CA GLU A 121 21.62 -5.19 -1.45
C GLU A 121 20.28 -5.85 -1.13
N GLY A 122 19.75 -5.64 0.08
CA GLY A 122 18.47 -6.17 0.53
C GLY A 122 17.25 -5.37 0.06
N LEU A 123 17.44 -4.12 -0.37
CA LEU A 123 16.35 -3.22 -0.78
C LEU A 123 15.41 -3.83 -1.85
N PRO A 124 15.88 -4.55 -2.88
CA PRO A 124 14.99 -5.18 -3.86
C PRO A 124 14.07 -6.24 -3.27
N ALA A 125 14.57 -7.08 -2.36
CA ALA A 125 13.77 -8.09 -1.68
C ALA A 125 12.75 -7.42 -0.75
N PHE A 126 13.19 -6.41 0.00
CA PHE A 126 12.31 -5.58 0.83
C PHE A 126 11.20 -4.94 0.02
N ALA A 127 11.50 -4.36 -1.14
CA ALA A 127 10.50 -3.73 -2.01
C ALA A 127 9.48 -4.75 -2.55
N ALA A 128 9.93 -5.94 -2.96
CA ALA A 128 9.05 -7.01 -3.41
C ALA A 128 8.10 -7.49 -2.29
N GLU A 129 8.57 -7.55 -1.06
CA GLU A 129 7.75 -7.91 0.10
C GLU A 129 6.77 -6.78 0.49
N ARG A 130 7.21 -5.52 0.45
CA ARG A 130 6.49 -4.39 1.07
C ARG A 130 5.63 -3.56 0.14
N LEU A 131 5.89 -3.54 -1.16
CA LEU A 131 5.05 -2.82 -2.11
C LEU A 131 3.58 -3.29 -2.07
N PRO A 132 3.27 -4.60 -2.00
CA PRO A 132 1.89 -5.07 -1.88
C PRO A 132 1.16 -4.52 -0.65
N ALA A 133 1.85 -4.35 0.48
CA ALA A 133 1.26 -3.80 1.70
C ALA A 133 0.89 -2.30 1.55
N LEU A 134 1.65 -1.54 0.75
CA LEU A 134 1.33 -0.14 0.43
C LEU A 134 0.16 -0.03 -0.56
N GLU A 135 0.01 -1.01 -1.44
CA GLU A 135 -1.06 -1.07 -2.44
C GLU A 135 -2.39 -1.57 -1.89
N GLN A 136 -2.34 -2.47 -0.92
CA GLN A 136 -3.51 -3.16 -0.36
C GLN A 136 -4.69 -2.22 -0.02
N PRO A 137 -4.49 -1.06 0.66
CA PRO A 137 -5.59 -0.15 1.01
C PRO A 137 -6.41 0.37 -0.18
N PHE A 138 -5.79 0.47 -1.35
CA PHE A 138 -6.46 0.92 -2.57
C PHE A 138 -7.29 -0.21 -3.18
N THR A 139 -6.72 -1.41 -3.25
CA THR A 139 -7.44 -2.58 -3.77
C THR A 139 -8.55 -3.06 -2.85
N ASP A 140 -8.40 -2.90 -1.53
CA ASP A 140 -9.47 -3.18 -0.54
C ASP A 140 -10.65 -2.22 -0.73
N PHE A 141 -10.37 -0.93 -0.97
CA PHE A 141 -11.40 0.03 -1.28
C PHE A 141 -12.15 -0.32 -2.57
N TYR A 142 -11.43 -0.72 -3.63
CA TYR A 142 -12.06 -1.16 -4.89
C TYR A 142 -12.98 -2.36 -4.66
N ARG A 143 -12.50 -3.35 -3.89
CA ARG A 143 -13.26 -4.54 -3.51
C ARG A 143 -14.53 -4.19 -2.76
N ALA A 144 -14.43 -3.34 -1.74
CA ALA A 144 -15.59 -2.91 -0.96
C ALA A 144 -16.63 -2.19 -1.83
N VAL A 145 -16.20 -1.36 -2.79
CA VAL A 145 -17.12 -0.66 -3.69
C VAL A 145 -17.79 -1.63 -4.68
N ASP A 146 -17.06 -2.61 -5.23
CA ASP A 146 -17.67 -3.59 -6.13
C ASP A 146 -18.63 -4.53 -5.40
N GLU A 147 -18.32 -4.94 -4.17
CA GLU A 147 -19.24 -5.69 -3.30
C GLU A 147 -20.52 -4.90 -3.05
N TRP A 148 -20.40 -3.61 -2.68
CA TRP A 148 -21.56 -2.73 -2.50
C TRP A 148 -22.41 -2.59 -3.78
N ARG A 149 -21.79 -2.64 -4.97
CA ARG A 149 -22.47 -2.55 -6.27
C ARG A 149 -23.00 -3.91 -6.78
N GLY A 150 -22.85 -4.99 -6.01
CA GLY A 150 -23.24 -6.33 -6.44
C GLY A 150 -22.38 -6.91 -7.58
N ARG A 151 -21.15 -6.42 -7.76
CA ARG A 151 -20.17 -6.87 -8.77
C ARG A 151 -18.96 -7.57 -8.16
N GLY A 152 -19.04 -7.99 -6.90
CA GLY A 152 -17.95 -8.67 -6.22
C GLY A 152 -17.51 -9.92 -6.98
N VAL A 153 -16.24 -9.97 -7.37
CA VAL A 153 -15.60 -11.17 -7.92
C VAL A 153 -14.90 -11.89 -6.78
N ARG A 154 -15.31 -13.13 -6.51
CA ARG A 154 -14.72 -13.95 -5.45
C ARG A 154 -13.34 -14.43 -5.92
N PRO A 155 -12.24 -14.21 -5.17
CA PRO A 155 -10.94 -14.73 -5.55
C PRO A 155 -11.00 -16.25 -5.71
N SER A 156 -10.44 -16.77 -6.79
CA SER A 156 -10.23 -18.20 -6.95
C SER A 156 -9.28 -18.67 -5.86
N ALA A 157 -9.76 -19.49 -4.92
CA ALA A 157 -8.90 -20.05 -3.88
C ALA A 157 -7.72 -20.80 -4.55
N PRO A 158 -6.47 -20.60 -4.11
CA PRO A 158 -5.37 -21.40 -4.60
C PRO A 158 -5.70 -22.86 -4.37
N GLN A 159 -5.81 -23.64 -5.44
CA GLN A 159 -6.01 -25.08 -5.33
C GLN A 159 -4.73 -25.67 -4.75
N LEU A 160 -4.72 -25.87 -3.43
CA LEU A 160 -3.73 -26.70 -2.76
C LEU A 160 -3.80 -28.06 -3.45
N ARG A 161 -2.78 -28.40 -4.24
CA ARG A 161 -2.57 -29.77 -4.70
C ARG A 161 -2.34 -30.61 -3.44
N THR A 162 -3.36 -31.33 -3.01
CA THR A 162 -3.25 -32.26 -1.89
C THR A 162 -2.36 -33.41 -2.34
N SER A 163 -1.06 -33.33 -2.01
CA SER A 163 -0.21 -34.52 -2.02
C SER A 163 -0.69 -35.42 -0.88
N MET A 164 -1.38 -36.51 -1.23
CA MET A 164 -1.77 -37.55 -0.29
C MET A 164 -0.53 -38.31 0.19
N ALA A 165 0.11 -37.82 1.25
CA ALA A 165 1.04 -38.59 2.06
C ALA A 165 0.46 -38.67 3.48
N GLY A 166 -0.20 -39.78 3.76
CA GLY A 166 -0.81 -40.05 5.06
C GLY A 166 0.24 -40.32 6.13
N LEU A 167 0.05 -39.68 7.28
CA LEU A 167 0.51 -40.15 8.58
C LEU A 167 -0.59 -39.80 9.61
N PRO A 168 -1.07 -40.77 10.42
CA PRO A 168 -2.08 -40.48 11.43
C PRO A 168 -1.39 -39.86 12.65
N PHE A 169 -1.52 -38.55 12.83
CA PHE A 169 -1.25 -37.93 14.13
C PHE A 169 -2.53 -38.01 14.98
N SER A 170 -2.49 -38.91 15.97
CA SER A 170 -3.51 -38.99 17.02
C SER A 170 -3.29 -37.83 17.99
N SER A 171 -4.21 -36.86 18.02
CA SER A 171 -4.21 -35.77 19.01
C SER A 171 -5.47 -35.83 19.87
N SER A 172 -5.38 -36.56 20.97
CA SER A 172 -6.35 -36.46 22.06
C SER A 172 -6.07 -35.19 22.87
N ARG A 173 -6.75 -34.10 22.54
CA ARG A 173 -6.92 -32.96 23.46
C ARG A 173 -8.42 -32.68 23.63
N PRO A 174 -8.93 -32.59 24.86
CA PRO A 174 -10.33 -32.26 25.09
C PRO A 174 -10.59 -30.81 24.66
N ALA A 175 -11.69 -30.61 23.94
CA ALA A 175 -12.20 -29.30 23.58
C ALA A 175 -12.61 -28.54 24.86
N GLN A 176 -11.95 -27.43 25.13
CA GLN A 176 -12.46 -26.46 26.09
C GLN A 176 -13.51 -25.61 25.39
N SER A 177 -14.77 -25.84 25.74
CA SER A 177 -15.89 -24.98 25.37
C SER A 177 -15.69 -23.61 26.00
N ILE A 178 -15.28 -22.63 25.21
CA ILE A 178 -15.31 -21.23 25.63
C ILE A 178 -16.78 -20.81 25.57
N THR A 179 -17.42 -20.72 26.73
CA THR A 179 -18.74 -20.12 26.89
C THR A 179 -18.69 -18.68 26.40
N GLN A 180 -19.55 -18.35 25.43
CA GLN A 180 -19.78 -16.98 24.97
C GLN A 180 -20.33 -16.15 26.14
N SER A 181 -19.45 -15.42 26.83
CA SER A 181 -19.86 -14.30 27.67
C SER A 181 -20.32 -13.15 26.77
N SER A 182 -21.64 -12.97 26.75
CA SER A 182 -22.39 -11.74 26.45
C SER A 182 -21.58 -10.55 25.90
N LEU A 183 -21.65 -10.34 24.59
CA LEU A 183 -21.39 -9.03 24.00
C LEU A 183 -22.59 -8.13 24.34
N GLN A 184 -22.43 -7.24 25.33
CA GLN A 184 -23.35 -6.12 25.52
C GLN A 184 -22.96 -4.99 24.56
N PRO A 185 -23.92 -4.38 23.83
CA PRO A 185 -23.65 -3.23 22.99
C PRO A 185 -23.31 -2.00 23.85
N ILE A 186 -22.15 -1.39 23.58
CA ILE A 186 -21.75 -0.11 24.17
C ILE A 186 -22.57 0.98 23.47
N SER A 187 -23.74 1.30 24.02
CA SER A 187 -24.44 2.56 23.72
C SER A 187 -23.86 3.65 24.62
N GLN A 188 -22.78 4.30 24.20
CA GLN A 188 -22.38 5.58 24.77
C GLN A 188 -22.77 6.73 23.82
N PRO A 189 -23.35 7.83 24.34
CA PRO A 189 -23.65 9.00 23.53
C PRO A 189 -22.36 9.68 23.05
N VAL A 190 -22.32 9.99 21.76
CA VAL A 190 -21.25 10.76 21.12
C VAL A 190 -21.26 12.20 21.68
N PRO A 191 -20.15 12.73 22.21
CA PRO A 191 -20.09 14.13 22.61
C PRO A 191 -20.23 15.06 21.38
N PRO A 192 -20.84 16.24 21.53
CA PRO A 192 -21.07 17.14 20.40
C PRO A 192 -19.75 17.62 19.78
N VAL A 193 -19.69 17.56 18.45
CA VAL A 193 -18.58 18.08 17.64
C VAL A 193 -18.47 19.59 17.86
N GLN A 194 -17.37 20.03 18.46
CA GLN A 194 -17.02 21.46 18.50
C GLN A 194 -16.53 21.89 17.12
N GLN A 195 -17.28 22.76 16.44
CA GLN A 195 -16.83 23.41 15.22
C GLN A 195 -15.72 24.41 15.54
N ILE A 196 -14.48 24.05 15.25
CA ILE A 196 -13.35 24.97 15.32
C ILE A 196 -13.31 25.75 14.00
N THR A 197 -13.89 26.95 14.00
CA THR A 197 -13.76 27.87 12.86
C THR A 197 -12.43 28.59 12.95
N LEU A 198 -11.53 28.30 12.00
CA LEU A 198 -10.27 29.02 11.84
C LEU A 198 -10.56 30.43 11.33
N LYS A 199 -10.34 31.45 12.17
CA LYS A 199 -10.34 32.85 11.73
C LYS A 199 -8.99 33.16 11.10
N ILE A 200 -8.98 33.37 9.79
CA ILE A 200 -7.81 33.79 9.04
C ILE A 200 -7.70 35.31 9.16
N ASP A 201 -6.56 35.80 9.65
CA ASP A 201 -6.24 37.22 9.69
C ASP A 201 -5.80 37.68 8.28
N PRO A 202 -6.55 38.60 7.63
CA PRO A 202 -6.21 39.06 6.28
C PRO A 202 -4.92 39.90 6.22
N SER A 203 -4.37 40.30 7.37
CA SER A 203 -3.10 41.06 7.47
C SER A 203 -1.88 40.26 7.04
N VAL A 204 -2.01 38.93 6.93
CA VAL A 204 -0.90 38.01 6.56
C VAL A 204 -0.62 38.03 5.05
N PHE A 205 -1.46 38.70 4.26
CA PHE A 205 -1.38 38.73 2.79
C PHE A 205 -1.03 40.11 2.19
N GLN A 206 -0.48 41.03 2.98
CA GLN A 206 0.08 42.30 2.48
C GLN A 206 1.59 42.37 2.61
#